data_AF-A0A9E5IM14-F1
#
_entry.id   AF-A0A9E5IM14-F1
#
_cell.length_a   1.000
_cell.length_b   1.000
_cell.length_c   1.000
_cell.angle_alpha   90.00
_cell.angle_beta   90.00
_cell.angle_gamma   90.00
#
_symmetry.space_group_name_H-M   'P 1'
#
loop_
_entity.id
_entity.type
_entity.pdbx_description
1 polymer ?
#
loop_
_entity_poly.entity_id
_entity_poly.type
_entity_poly.pdbx_seq_one_letter_code
_entity_poly.pdbx_strand_id
1 'polypeptide(L)'
;MFSGSARQWLLPEVAGSPVTDAAPLAYWFAAGVARLLEFFSAGAINAAAGIRAAAAAWLIGGLLLLRSATDGLARRAEAQPLDPFGAGASPLNYGRAIGDAALLIALATFGLVARVHETTADAAMLTVTAAFAFGLMRSCDHARSGGVIVGASIAAAALVQSPAVALAFVLAFLIALSGVRALRLNIRNLVPTTIVSALIVGLPWPVALSLEGSAQSQLQLHGWVAMPVGPVSLSAQLSWAARTIPWFFWPSW
;
A
#
# COMPACT_ATOMS: atom_id res chain seq x y z
N MET A 1 -3.49 -19.03 12.41
CA MET A 1 -4.62 -18.11 12.10
C MET A 1 -5.93 -18.82 11.75
N PHE A 2 -5.93 -19.87 10.93
CA PHE A 2 -7.16 -20.55 10.47
C PHE A 2 -8.06 -21.12 11.60
N SER A 3 -7.51 -21.44 12.79
CA SER A 3 -8.31 -21.96 13.91
C SER A 3 -8.96 -20.90 14.81
N GLY A 4 -8.66 -19.61 14.61
CA GLY A 4 -9.45 -18.49 15.18
C GLY A 4 -9.10 -18.02 16.60
N SER A 5 -8.04 -18.51 17.25
CA SER A 5 -7.65 -18.01 18.58
C SER A 5 -7.05 -16.60 18.52
N ALA A 6 -7.33 -15.75 19.52
CA ALA A 6 -6.83 -14.37 19.58
C ALA A 6 -5.30 -14.28 19.50
N ARG A 7 -4.60 -15.25 20.11
CA ARG A 7 -3.14 -15.36 20.06
C ARG A 7 -2.60 -15.61 18.65
N GLN A 8 -3.30 -16.41 17.84
CA GLN A 8 -2.90 -16.63 16.44
C GLN A 8 -3.13 -15.42 15.54
N TRP A 9 -4.01 -14.50 15.92
CA TRP A 9 -4.13 -13.22 15.22
C TRP A 9 -3.00 -12.27 15.63
N LEU A 10 -2.55 -12.34 16.87
CA LEU A 10 -1.45 -11.52 17.36
C LEU A 10 -0.09 -11.97 16.79
N LEU A 11 0.14 -13.29 16.73
CA LEU A 11 1.38 -13.92 16.27
C LEU A 11 1.14 -14.66 14.94
N PRO A 12 1.69 -14.17 13.81
CA PRO A 12 1.59 -14.84 12.52
C PRO A 12 2.20 -16.25 12.57
N GLU A 13 1.42 -17.24 12.16
CA GLU A 13 1.84 -18.66 12.12
C GLU A 13 1.47 -19.28 10.78
N VAL A 14 2.39 -20.07 10.22
CA VAL A 14 2.18 -20.88 9.02
C VAL A 14 2.43 -22.34 9.37
N ALA A 15 1.42 -23.19 9.16
CA ALA A 15 1.48 -24.63 9.44
C ALA A 15 1.92 -25.00 10.88
N GLY A 16 1.63 -24.15 11.87
CA GLY A 16 1.98 -24.38 13.28
C GLY A 16 3.36 -23.86 13.68
N SER A 17 4.13 -23.29 12.74
CA SER A 17 5.40 -22.62 13.03
C SER A 17 5.21 -21.09 13.03
N PRO A 18 5.73 -20.38 14.04
CA PRO A 18 5.69 -18.93 14.07
C PRO A 18 6.61 -18.32 13.01
N VAL A 19 6.15 -17.24 12.38
CA VAL A 19 6.93 -16.47 11.42
C VAL A 19 7.35 -15.16 12.07
N THR A 20 8.57 -15.15 12.63
CA THR A 20 9.11 -14.03 13.43
C THR A 20 9.50 -12.81 12.60
N ASP A 21 9.76 -13.02 11.32
CA ASP A 21 10.12 -11.99 10.35
C ASP A 21 8.95 -11.76 9.39
N ALA A 22 7.77 -11.48 9.95
CA ALA A 22 6.59 -11.14 9.15
C ALA A 22 5.79 -10.04 9.82
N ALA A 23 5.41 -9.04 9.03
CA ALA A 23 4.42 -8.06 9.45
C ALA A 23 3.00 -8.61 9.19
N PRO A 24 2.02 -8.24 10.02
CA PRO A 24 0.81 -9.03 10.14
C PRO A 24 -0.26 -8.73 9.08
N LEU A 25 -0.24 -7.56 8.44
CA LEU A 25 -1.40 -7.06 7.67
C LEU A 25 -1.73 -7.94 6.47
N ALA A 26 -0.72 -8.38 5.72
CA ALA A 26 -0.92 -9.26 4.57
C ALA A 26 -1.52 -10.61 5.00
N TYR A 27 -1.08 -11.15 6.15
CA TYR A 27 -1.60 -12.40 6.72
C TYR A 27 -3.01 -12.25 7.26
N TRP A 28 -3.30 -11.15 7.97
CA TRP A 28 -4.64 -10.84 8.46
C TRP A 28 -5.65 -10.73 7.33
N PHE A 29 -5.29 -10.00 6.29
CA PHE A 29 -6.14 -9.84 5.13
C PHE A 29 -6.36 -11.18 4.41
N ALA A 30 -5.30 -11.95 4.17
CA ALA A 30 -5.41 -13.26 3.53
C ALA A 30 -6.25 -14.25 4.36
N ALA A 31 -6.07 -14.29 5.67
CA ALA A 31 -6.87 -15.10 6.58
C ALA A 31 -8.34 -14.65 6.58
N GLY A 32 -8.61 -13.35 6.58
CA GLY A 32 -9.97 -12.79 6.50
C GLY A 32 -10.68 -13.18 5.21
N VAL A 33 -10.02 -13.03 4.06
CA VAL A 33 -10.56 -13.41 2.74
C VAL A 33 -10.81 -14.92 2.68
N ALA A 34 -9.86 -15.74 3.14
CA ALA A 34 -10.03 -17.19 3.15
C ALA A 34 -11.26 -17.61 3.99
N ARG A 35 -11.43 -17.05 5.19
CA ARG A 35 -12.59 -17.33 6.05
C ARG A 35 -13.91 -16.89 5.42
N LEU A 36 -13.92 -15.74 4.75
CA LEU A 36 -15.11 -15.24 4.06
C LEU A 36 -15.52 -16.17 2.92
N LEU A 37 -14.56 -16.64 2.13
CA LEU A 37 -14.80 -17.56 1.02
C LEU A 37 -15.20 -18.95 1.50
N GLU A 38 -14.58 -19.48 2.55
CA GLU A 38 -14.99 -20.74 3.19
C GLU A 38 -16.44 -20.66 3.67
N PHE A 39 -16.83 -19.55 4.29
CA PHE A 39 -18.20 -19.31 4.75
C PHE A 39 -19.21 -19.34 3.60
N PHE A 40 -18.96 -18.60 2.51
CA PHE A 40 -19.88 -18.55 1.37
C PHE A 40 -19.89 -19.83 0.52
N SER A 41 -18.77 -20.55 0.47
CA SER A 41 -18.64 -21.78 -0.32
C SER A 41 -19.00 -23.05 0.45
N ALA A 42 -19.45 -22.93 1.72
CA ALA A 42 -19.68 -24.06 2.62
C ALA A 42 -18.48 -25.03 2.68
N GLY A 43 -17.27 -24.49 2.66
CA GLY A 43 -16.03 -25.27 2.71
C GLY A 43 -15.55 -25.86 1.37
N ALA A 44 -16.17 -25.52 0.24
CA ALA A 44 -15.73 -26.00 -1.08
C ALA A 44 -14.42 -25.34 -1.56
N ILE A 45 -14.12 -24.12 -1.09
CA ILE A 45 -12.88 -23.40 -1.44
C ILE A 45 -11.80 -23.74 -0.41
N ASN A 46 -10.66 -24.25 -0.88
CA ASN A 46 -9.52 -24.55 -0.01
C ASN A 46 -8.73 -23.27 0.38
N ALA A 47 -7.95 -23.37 1.46
CA ALA A 47 -7.14 -22.26 1.98
C ALA A 47 -6.18 -21.65 0.93
N ALA A 48 -5.65 -22.46 0.00
CA ALA A 48 -4.75 -22.00 -1.05
C ALA A 48 -5.46 -21.06 -2.05
N ALA A 49 -6.71 -21.38 -2.42
CA ALA A 49 -7.53 -20.51 -3.25
C ALA A 49 -7.88 -19.19 -2.52
N GLY A 50 -8.11 -19.24 -1.20
CA GLY A 50 -8.33 -18.05 -0.38
C GLY A 50 -7.14 -17.08 -0.37
N ILE A 51 -5.92 -17.59 -0.28
CA ILE A 51 -4.69 -16.78 -0.34
C ILE A 51 -4.52 -16.11 -1.71
N ARG A 52 -4.79 -16.85 -2.80
CA ARG A 52 -4.73 -16.28 -4.17
C ARG A 52 -5.80 -15.21 -4.40
N ALA A 53 -7.01 -15.44 -3.89
CA ALA A 53 -8.08 -14.44 -3.92
C ALA A 53 -7.69 -13.16 -3.16
N ALA A 54 -6.99 -13.30 -2.03
CA ALA A 54 -6.48 -12.16 -1.29
C ALA A 54 -5.42 -11.36 -2.07
N ALA A 55 -4.48 -12.02 -2.75
CA ALA A 55 -3.52 -11.37 -3.64
C ALA A 55 -4.22 -10.61 -4.78
N ALA A 56 -5.21 -11.25 -5.41
CA ALA A 56 -6.00 -10.63 -6.47
C ALA A 56 -6.80 -9.42 -5.96
N ALA A 57 -7.40 -9.51 -4.77
CA ALA A 57 -8.14 -8.40 -4.17
C ALA A 57 -7.23 -7.21 -3.86
N TRP A 58 -6.02 -7.44 -3.33
CA TRP A 58 -5.01 -6.39 -3.19
C TRP A 58 -4.71 -5.76 -4.55
N LEU A 59 -4.30 -6.57 -5.54
CA LEU A 59 -3.96 -6.06 -6.88
C LEU A 59 -5.07 -5.19 -7.48
N ILE A 60 -6.31 -5.69 -7.49
CA ILE A 60 -7.46 -4.97 -8.02
C ILE A 60 -7.65 -3.64 -7.27
N GLY A 61 -7.59 -3.67 -5.93
CA GLY A 61 -7.68 -2.48 -5.11
C GLY A 61 -6.59 -1.46 -5.44
N GLY A 62 -5.34 -1.90 -5.55
CA GLY A 62 -4.20 -1.05 -5.92
C GLY A 62 -4.35 -0.42 -7.30
N LEU A 63 -4.80 -1.19 -8.29
CA LEU A 63 -5.04 -0.70 -9.65
C LEU A 63 -6.18 0.33 -9.70
N LEU A 64 -7.27 0.11 -8.97
CA LEU A 64 -8.38 1.07 -8.88
C LEU A 64 -7.96 2.37 -8.18
N LEU A 65 -7.15 2.27 -7.13
CA LEU A 65 -6.61 3.43 -6.42
C LEU A 65 -5.64 4.22 -7.30
N LEU A 66 -4.75 3.53 -8.03
CA LEU A 66 -3.83 4.15 -8.99
C LEU A 66 -4.61 4.90 -10.06
N ARG A 67 -5.57 4.24 -10.71
CA ARG A 67 -6.47 4.86 -11.70
C ARG A 67 -7.16 6.10 -11.15
N SER A 68 -7.67 6.00 -9.92
CA SER A 68 -8.38 7.11 -9.28
C SER A 68 -7.46 8.27 -8.93
N ALA A 69 -6.22 7.99 -8.53
CA ALA A 69 -5.21 8.99 -8.23
C ALA A 69 -4.81 9.76 -9.50
N THR A 70 -4.52 9.05 -10.59
CA THR A 70 -4.12 9.67 -11.87
C THR A 70 -5.25 10.45 -12.52
N ASP A 71 -6.47 9.91 -12.54
CA ASP A 71 -7.68 10.61 -12.98
C ASP A 71 -7.91 11.90 -12.16
N GLY A 72 -7.81 11.81 -10.83
CA GLY A 72 -7.95 12.96 -9.94
C GLY A 72 -6.91 14.06 -10.19
N LEU A 73 -5.65 13.69 -10.41
CA LEU A 73 -4.58 14.63 -10.73
C LEU A 73 -4.77 15.26 -12.12
N ALA A 74 -5.13 14.48 -13.12
CA ALA A 74 -5.33 14.94 -14.49
C ALA A 74 -6.49 15.94 -14.61
N ARG A 75 -7.52 15.85 -13.77
CA ARG A 75 -8.63 16.81 -13.73
C ARG A 75 -8.26 18.20 -13.20
N ARG A 76 -7.10 18.36 -12.57
CA ARG A 76 -6.71 19.65 -12.00
C ARG A 76 -6.36 20.65 -13.10
N ALA A 77 -6.68 21.92 -12.87
CA ALA A 77 -6.44 22.99 -13.83
C ALA A 77 -4.96 23.09 -14.25
N GLU A 78 -4.02 22.78 -13.36
CA GLU A 78 -2.58 22.84 -13.66
C GLU A 78 -2.11 21.72 -14.62
N ALA A 79 -2.91 20.66 -14.79
CA ALA A 79 -2.59 19.50 -15.62
C ALA A 79 -3.42 19.42 -16.92
N GLN A 80 -4.37 20.34 -17.12
CA GLN A 80 -5.19 20.37 -18.33
C GLN A 80 -4.36 20.84 -19.53
N PRO A 81 -4.53 20.23 -20.71
CA PRO A 81 -3.89 20.69 -21.93
C PRO A 81 -4.40 22.08 -22.33
N LEU A 82 -3.51 22.90 -22.90
CA LEU A 82 -3.91 24.19 -23.49
C LEU A 82 -4.85 23.92 -24.67
N ASP A 83 -6.04 24.50 -24.61
CA ASP A 83 -7.05 24.39 -25.66
C ASP A 83 -7.41 25.78 -26.21
N PRO A 84 -6.60 26.31 -27.15
CA PRO A 84 -6.82 27.64 -27.71
C PRO A 84 -8.06 27.73 -28.60
N PHE A 85 -8.61 26.58 -29.03
CA PHE A 85 -9.75 26.51 -29.95
C PHE A 85 -11.06 26.09 -29.28
N GLY A 86 -11.04 25.70 -28.01
CA GLY A 86 -12.23 25.23 -27.29
C GLY A 86 -12.76 23.88 -27.78
N ALA A 87 -11.94 23.12 -28.51
CA ALA A 87 -12.30 21.83 -29.11
C ALA A 87 -11.79 20.63 -28.30
N GLY A 88 -11.12 20.91 -27.18
CA GLY A 88 -10.53 19.92 -26.28
C GLY A 88 -11.57 19.11 -25.52
N ALA A 89 -11.13 17.97 -24.99
CA ALA A 89 -11.95 17.16 -24.12
C ALA A 89 -12.29 17.92 -22.83
N SER A 90 -13.49 17.69 -22.29
CA SER A 90 -13.84 18.20 -20.97
C SER A 90 -12.85 17.64 -19.91
N PRO A 91 -12.57 18.38 -18.82
CA PRO A 91 -11.65 17.92 -17.79
C PRO A 91 -11.98 16.54 -17.25
N LEU A 92 -13.27 16.22 -17.12
CA LEU A 92 -13.75 14.91 -16.69
C LEU A 92 -13.39 13.79 -17.68
N ASN A 93 -13.60 14.01 -18.98
CA ASN A 93 -13.29 13.01 -20.00
C ASN A 93 -11.78 12.83 -20.15
N TYR A 94 -11.02 13.93 -20.09
CA TYR A 94 -9.57 13.89 -20.07
C TYR A 94 -9.04 13.10 -18.87
N GLY A 95 -9.52 13.41 -17.65
CA GLY A 95 -9.12 12.70 -16.44
C GLY A 95 -9.39 11.20 -16.52
N ARG A 96 -10.58 10.80 -16.97
CA ARG A 96 -10.92 9.38 -17.18
C ARG A 96 -9.98 8.70 -18.16
N ALA A 97 -9.68 9.36 -19.29
CA ALA A 97 -8.77 8.83 -20.29
C ALA A 97 -7.35 8.63 -19.74
N ILE A 98 -6.82 9.60 -18.98
CA ILE A 98 -5.51 9.47 -18.32
C ILE A 98 -5.52 8.38 -17.24
N GLY A 99 -6.60 8.29 -16.47
CA GLY A 99 -6.81 7.22 -15.49
C GLY A 99 -6.79 5.83 -16.12
N ASP A 100 -7.58 5.64 -17.18
CA ASP A 100 -7.66 4.37 -17.92
C ASP A 100 -6.32 4.04 -18.59
N ALA A 101 -5.64 5.02 -19.16
CA ALA A 101 -4.29 4.83 -19.71
C ALA A 101 -3.30 4.36 -18.64
N ALA A 102 -3.28 5.00 -17.46
CA ALA A 102 -2.42 4.59 -16.35
C ALA A 102 -2.74 3.15 -15.87
N LEU A 103 -4.02 2.78 -15.82
CA LEU A 103 -4.45 1.43 -15.49
C LEU A 103 -3.93 0.41 -16.51
N LEU A 104 -4.09 0.69 -17.81
CA LEU A 104 -3.65 -0.20 -18.89
C LEU A 104 -2.12 -0.33 -18.92
N ILE A 105 -1.39 0.76 -18.70
CA ILE A 105 0.08 0.74 -18.59
C ILE A 105 0.51 -0.12 -17.39
N ALA A 106 -0.13 0.04 -16.22
CA ALA A 106 0.18 -0.75 -15.04
C ALA A 106 -0.11 -2.25 -15.25
N LEU A 107 -1.19 -2.59 -15.95
CA LEU A 107 -1.51 -3.97 -16.33
C LEU A 107 -0.50 -4.55 -17.34
N ALA A 108 0.01 -3.71 -18.25
CA ALA A 108 1.03 -4.11 -19.22
C ALA A 108 2.43 -4.26 -18.63
N THR A 109 2.66 -3.79 -17.41
CA THR A 109 3.97 -3.79 -16.74
C THR A 109 4.32 -5.19 -16.26
N PHE A 110 5.22 -5.86 -16.99
CA PHE A 110 5.59 -7.28 -16.78
C PHE A 110 6.10 -7.57 -15.36
N GLY A 111 6.90 -6.65 -14.79
CA GLY A 111 7.45 -6.79 -13.44
C GLY A 111 6.38 -6.81 -12.33
N LEU A 112 5.23 -6.19 -12.58
CA LEU A 112 4.12 -6.11 -11.64
C LEU A 112 3.30 -7.41 -11.69
N VAL A 113 3.08 -7.97 -12.87
CA VAL A 113 2.38 -9.25 -13.06
C VAL A 113 3.17 -10.42 -12.47
N ALA A 114 4.49 -10.47 -12.67
CA ALA A 114 5.33 -11.56 -12.17
C ALA A 114 5.38 -11.64 -10.64
N ARG A 115 5.68 -10.52 -9.94
CA ARG A 115 5.81 -10.52 -8.47
C ARG A 115 4.50 -10.68 -7.72
N VAL A 116 3.42 -10.09 -8.23
CA VAL A 116 2.09 -10.19 -7.59
C VAL A 116 1.57 -11.63 -7.60
N HIS A 117 2.05 -12.48 -8.52
CA HIS A 117 1.76 -13.91 -8.52
C HIS A 117 2.61 -14.71 -7.54
N GLU A 118 3.74 -14.18 -7.10
CA GLU A 118 4.67 -14.87 -6.19
C GLU A 118 4.32 -14.62 -4.72
N THR A 119 3.94 -13.39 -4.32
CA THR A 119 3.64 -13.10 -2.92
C THR A 119 2.44 -12.16 -2.70
N THR A 120 1.62 -12.48 -1.70
CA THR A 120 0.53 -11.60 -1.22
C THR A 120 1.05 -10.29 -0.63
N ALA A 121 2.27 -10.28 -0.08
CA ALA A 121 2.88 -9.10 0.54
C ALA A 121 3.25 -8.03 -0.50
N ASP A 122 3.79 -8.43 -1.66
CA ASP A 122 4.12 -7.49 -2.74
C ASP A 122 2.86 -6.82 -3.31
N ALA A 123 1.79 -7.60 -3.51
CA ALA A 123 0.49 -7.07 -3.93
C ALA A 123 -0.10 -6.07 -2.91
N ALA A 124 0.03 -6.39 -1.62
CA ALA A 124 -0.39 -5.50 -0.55
C ALA A 124 0.42 -4.20 -0.55
N MET A 125 1.75 -4.27 -0.70
CA MET A 125 2.62 -3.08 -0.71
C MET A 125 2.35 -2.17 -1.91
N LEU A 126 2.11 -2.74 -3.10
CA LEU A 126 1.66 -1.99 -4.27
C LEU A 126 0.38 -1.22 -3.96
N THR A 127 -0.60 -1.89 -3.33
CA THR A 127 -1.88 -1.28 -2.99
C THR A 127 -1.74 -0.18 -1.96
N VAL A 128 -0.92 -0.39 -0.93
CA VAL A 128 -0.61 0.61 0.09
C VAL A 128 0.05 1.84 -0.54
N THR A 129 0.94 1.63 -1.52
CA THR A 129 1.60 2.71 -2.27
C THR A 129 0.60 3.48 -3.13
N ALA A 130 -0.30 2.79 -3.84
CA ALA A 130 -1.36 3.41 -4.61
C ALA A 130 -2.36 4.18 -3.72
N ALA A 131 -2.71 3.62 -2.55
CA ALA A 131 -3.54 4.28 -1.55
C ALA A 131 -2.88 5.56 -1.03
N PHE A 132 -1.58 5.53 -0.78
CA PHE A 132 -0.81 6.71 -0.36
C PHE A 132 -0.86 7.81 -1.42
N ALA A 133 -0.60 7.48 -2.69
CA ALA A 133 -0.68 8.42 -3.81
C ALA A 133 -2.10 8.99 -3.99
N PHE A 134 -3.12 8.13 -3.89
CA PHE A 134 -4.52 8.55 -3.90
C PHE A 134 -4.86 9.49 -2.74
N GLY A 135 -4.36 9.20 -1.53
CA GLY A 135 -4.52 10.04 -0.35
C GLY A 135 -3.88 11.41 -0.53
N LEU A 136 -2.68 11.49 -1.12
CA LEU A 136 -2.01 12.76 -1.47
C LEU A 136 -2.84 13.57 -2.45
N MET A 137 -3.29 12.96 -3.56
CA MET A 137 -4.17 13.60 -4.53
C MET A 137 -5.43 14.14 -3.85
N ARG A 138 -6.09 13.31 -3.03
CA ARG A 138 -7.33 13.68 -2.34
C ARG A 138 -7.11 14.79 -1.31
N SER A 139 -5.92 14.89 -0.73
CA SER A 139 -5.56 15.93 0.25
C SER A 139 -5.48 17.33 -0.35
N CYS A 140 -5.32 17.44 -1.67
CA CYS A 140 -5.33 18.73 -2.36
C CYS A 140 -6.68 19.45 -2.23
N ASP A 141 -7.79 18.70 -2.23
CA ASP A 141 -9.14 19.28 -2.18
C ASP A 141 -9.88 18.91 -0.88
N HIS A 142 -9.58 17.76 -0.28
CA HIS A 142 -10.26 17.22 0.91
C HIS A 142 -9.26 16.77 1.98
N ALA A 143 -8.57 17.75 2.57
CA ALA A 143 -7.46 17.61 3.53
C ALA A 143 -7.66 16.51 4.59
N ARG A 144 -8.81 16.49 5.27
CA ARG A 144 -9.08 15.52 6.35
C ARG A 144 -9.11 14.10 5.83
N SER A 145 -9.94 13.85 4.81
CA SER A 145 -10.11 12.52 4.23
C SER A 145 -8.83 12.03 3.55
N GLY A 146 -8.11 12.92 2.86
CA GLY A 146 -6.81 12.60 2.28
C GLY A 146 -5.77 12.27 3.33
N GLY A 147 -5.68 13.06 4.41
CA GLY A 147 -4.77 12.78 5.52
C GLY A 147 -5.07 11.48 6.24
N VAL A 148 -6.35 11.14 6.45
CA VAL A 148 -6.73 9.82 7.00
C VAL A 148 -6.15 8.69 6.14
N ILE A 149 -6.32 8.77 4.82
CA ILE A 149 -5.80 7.77 3.88
C ILE A 149 -4.27 7.73 3.91
N VAL A 150 -3.60 8.89 3.83
CA VAL A 150 -2.13 8.99 3.86
C VAL A 150 -1.57 8.35 5.14
N GLY A 151 -2.10 8.69 6.30
CA GLY A 151 -1.64 8.14 7.57
C GLY A 151 -1.93 6.65 7.72
N ALA A 152 -3.11 6.19 7.27
CA ALA A 152 -3.43 4.77 7.23
C ALA A 152 -2.48 4.01 6.30
N SER A 153 -2.08 4.58 5.16
CA SER A 153 -1.09 3.99 4.25
C SER A 153 0.31 3.94 4.85
N ILE A 154 0.75 4.98 5.57
CA ILE A 154 2.04 4.96 6.29
C ILE A 154 2.07 3.83 7.31
N ALA A 155 1.00 3.70 8.11
CA ALA A 155 0.88 2.61 9.08
C ALA A 155 0.80 1.23 8.40
N ALA A 156 0.02 1.11 7.33
CA ALA A 156 -0.10 -0.11 6.56
C ALA A 156 1.24 -0.54 5.95
N ALA A 157 2.08 0.40 5.50
CA ALA A 157 3.43 0.09 5.01
C ALA A 157 4.28 -0.58 6.09
N ALA A 158 4.19 -0.09 7.34
CA ALA A 158 4.83 -0.72 8.49
C ALA A 158 4.30 -2.15 8.73
N LEU A 159 2.98 -2.32 8.66
CA LEU A 159 2.30 -3.58 8.96
C LEU A 159 2.30 -4.61 7.80
N VAL A 160 2.68 -4.21 6.59
CA VAL A 160 2.93 -5.13 5.46
C VAL A 160 4.40 -5.54 5.40
N GLN A 161 5.31 -4.65 5.78
CA GLN A 161 6.75 -4.90 5.71
C GLN A 161 7.46 -4.51 7.00
N SER A 162 7.92 -3.26 7.15
CA SER A 162 8.72 -2.86 8.31
C SER A 162 8.55 -1.38 8.67
N PRO A 163 8.86 -0.98 9.93
CA PRO A 163 8.82 0.42 10.34
C PRO A 163 9.73 1.31 9.47
N ALA A 164 10.84 0.76 8.97
CA ALA A 164 11.77 1.49 8.12
C ALA A 164 11.14 1.88 6.76
N VAL A 165 10.24 1.05 6.23
CA VAL A 165 9.51 1.37 4.99
C VAL A 165 8.45 2.44 5.24
N ALA A 166 7.80 2.43 6.41
CA ALA A 166 6.92 3.51 6.81
C ALA A 166 7.65 4.86 6.93
N LEU A 167 8.91 4.87 7.40
CA LEU A 167 9.74 6.08 7.37
C LEU A 167 9.95 6.60 5.96
N ALA A 168 10.14 5.74 4.95
CA ALA A 168 10.22 6.18 3.56
C ALA A 168 8.93 6.87 3.09
N PHE A 169 7.76 6.37 3.51
CA PHE A 169 6.47 7.01 3.22
C PHE A 169 6.31 8.35 3.97
N VAL A 170 6.78 8.44 5.22
CA VAL A 170 6.83 9.72 5.96
C VAL A 170 7.70 10.73 5.22
N LEU A 171 8.90 10.32 4.77
CA LEU A 171 9.78 11.20 3.99
C LEU A 171 9.13 11.63 2.68
N ALA A 172 8.50 10.71 1.94
CA ALA A 172 7.76 11.03 0.73
C ALA A 172 6.61 12.03 1.01
N PHE A 173 5.90 11.88 2.13
CA PHE A 173 4.86 12.82 2.54
C PHE A 173 5.43 14.20 2.85
N LEU A 174 6.56 14.28 3.57
CA LEU A 174 7.24 15.55 3.86
C LEU A 174 7.75 16.23 2.59
N ILE A 175 8.29 15.47 1.63
CA ILE A 175 8.70 15.98 0.31
C ILE A 175 7.48 16.50 -0.46
N ALA A 176 6.35 15.76 -0.46
CA ALA A 176 5.13 16.22 -1.11
C ALA A 176 4.61 17.51 -0.45
N LEU A 177 4.65 17.60 0.88
CA LEU A 177 4.24 18.79 1.62
C LEU A 177 5.15 20.00 1.30
N SER A 178 6.45 19.79 1.16
CA SER A 178 7.39 20.87 0.80
C SER A 178 7.30 21.29 -0.66
N GLY A 179 6.97 20.37 -1.59
CA GLY A 179 6.86 20.64 -3.02
C GLY A 179 5.49 21.18 -3.46
N VAL A 180 4.40 20.64 -2.93
CA VAL A 180 3.04 20.88 -3.45
C VAL A 180 2.32 21.96 -2.65
N ARG A 181 2.06 23.11 -3.28
CA ARG A 181 1.39 24.26 -2.66
C ARG A 181 -0.01 23.92 -2.12
N ALA A 182 -0.79 23.13 -2.85
CA ALA A 182 -2.13 22.72 -2.45
C ALA A 182 -2.14 21.98 -1.09
N LEU A 183 -1.15 21.13 -0.85
CA LEU A 183 -1.02 20.40 0.43
C LEU A 183 -0.67 21.34 1.59
N ARG A 184 0.21 22.33 1.35
CA ARG A 184 0.59 23.32 2.37
C ARG A 184 -0.56 24.21 2.81
N LEU A 185 -1.42 24.63 1.87
CA LEU A 185 -2.60 25.42 2.19
C LEU A 185 -3.55 24.66 3.14
N ASN A 186 -3.54 23.33 3.04
CA ASN A 186 -4.40 22.44 3.80
C ASN A 186 -3.72 21.81 5.04
N ILE A 187 -2.50 22.23 5.38
CA ILE A 187 -1.62 21.58 6.38
C ILE A 187 -2.29 21.40 7.75
N ARG A 188 -3.08 22.39 8.19
CA ARG A 188 -3.74 22.41 9.51
C ARG A 188 -4.70 21.24 9.71
N ASN A 189 -5.36 20.79 8.64
CA ASN A 189 -6.27 19.64 8.70
C ASN A 189 -5.58 18.35 8.25
N LEU A 190 -4.65 18.45 7.30
CA LEU A 190 -3.95 17.31 6.71
C LEU A 190 -3.01 16.62 7.71
N VAL A 191 -2.10 17.37 8.35
CA VAL A 191 -1.07 16.78 9.21
C VAL A 191 -1.67 16.09 10.44
N PRO A 192 -2.61 16.70 11.19
CA PRO A 192 -3.21 16.04 12.33
C PRO A 192 -3.98 14.77 11.95
N THR A 193 -4.75 14.77 10.85
CA THR A 193 -5.47 13.55 10.46
C THR A 193 -4.54 12.45 9.97
N THR A 194 -3.44 12.80 9.29
CA THR A 194 -2.37 11.84 8.94
C THR A 194 -1.73 11.23 10.19
N ILE A 195 -1.36 12.04 11.19
CA ILE A 195 -0.75 11.54 12.41
C ILE A 195 -1.75 10.64 13.15
N VAL A 196 -2.98 11.12 13.37
CA VAL A 196 -4.00 10.38 14.12
C VAL A 196 -4.32 9.04 13.44
N SER A 197 -4.53 9.00 12.12
CA SER A 197 -4.83 7.74 11.44
C SER A 197 -3.62 6.80 11.42
N ALA A 198 -2.39 7.31 11.27
CA ALA A 198 -1.18 6.48 11.35
C ALA A 198 -1.03 5.83 12.73
N LEU A 199 -1.30 6.56 13.81
CA LEU A 199 -1.23 6.03 15.17
C LEU A 199 -2.34 5.00 15.43
N ILE A 200 -3.58 5.32 15.04
CA ILE A 200 -4.73 4.42 15.23
C ILE A 200 -4.53 3.10 14.48
N VAL A 201 -3.99 3.13 13.27
CA VAL A 201 -3.79 1.92 12.46
C VAL A 201 -2.51 1.18 12.87
N GLY A 202 -1.42 1.90 13.13
CA GLY A 202 -0.08 1.32 13.26
C GLY A 202 0.31 0.85 14.67
N LEU A 203 -0.21 1.50 15.72
CA LEU A 203 0.17 1.18 17.10
C LEU A 203 -0.51 -0.05 17.74
N PRO A 204 -1.77 -0.42 17.43
CA PRO A 204 -2.45 -1.47 18.17
C PRO A 204 -1.70 -2.81 18.19
N TRP A 205 -1.10 -3.20 17.06
CA TRP A 205 -0.37 -4.47 16.95
C TRP A 205 0.92 -4.52 17.77
N PRO A 206 1.89 -3.60 17.58
CA PRO A 206 3.12 -3.65 18.36
C PRO A 206 2.87 -3.40 19.85
N VAL A 207 1.87 -2.58 20.20
CA VAL A 207 1.46 -2.40 21.60
C VAL A 207 0.90 -3.71 22.17
N ALA A 208 -0.01 -4.38 21.46
CA ALA A 208 -0.55 -5.66 21.92
C ALA A 208 0.54 -6.74 22.09
N LEU A 209 1.52 -6.81 21.19
CA LEU A 209 2.67 -7.71 21.34
C LEU A 209 3.52 -7.36 22.56
N SER A 210 3.74 -6.07 22.81
CA SER A 210 4.50 -5.62 23.97
C SER A 210 3.80 -5.93 25.31
N LEU A 211 2.47 -5.86 25.33
CA LEU A 211 1.64 -6.15 26.50
C LEU A 211 1.49 -7.67 26.75
N GLU A 212 1.48 -8.50 25.70
CA GLU A 212 1.51 -9.96 25.84
C GLU A 212 2.80 -10.43 26.53
N GLY A 213 3.94 -9.80 26.20
CA GLY A 213 5.19 -9.94 26.95
C GLY A 213 5.88 -11.29 26.87
N SER A 214 5.39 -12.23 26.04
CA SER A 214 6.01 -13.55 25.88
C SER A 214 7.35 -13.44 25.11
N ALA A 215 8.25 -14.40 25.30
CA ALA A 215 9.52 -14.45 24.56
C ALA A 215 9.28 -14.45 23.03
N GLN A 216 8.23 -15.13 22.58
CA GLN A 216 7.82 -15.16 21.17
C GLN A 216 7.34 -13.79 20.67
N SER A 217 6.57 -13.06 21.47
CA SER A 217 6.08 -11.72 21.13
C SER A 217 7.24 -10.71 21.03
N GLN A 218 8.23 -10.83 21.92
CA GLN A 218 9.46 -10.02 21.85
C GLN A 218 10.27 -10.36 20.59
N LEU A 219 10.46 -11.65 20.28
CA LEU A 219 11.14 -12.08 19.06
C LEU A 219 10.43 -11.55 17.80
N GLN A 220 9.10 -11.56 17.76
CA GLN A 220 8.33 -11.00 16.65
C GLN A 220 8.56 -9.49 16.50
N LEU A 221 8.52 -8.74 17.60
CA LEU A 221 8.76 -7.29 17.59
C LEU A 221 10.18 -6.98 17.10
N HIS A 222 11.18 -7.70 17.61
CA HIS A 222 12.57 -7.53 17.20
C HIS A 222 12.78 -7.89 15.72
N GLY A 223 12.23 -9.01 15.26
CA GLY A 223 12.31 -9.44 13.86
C GLY A 223 11.65 -8.43 12.91
N TRP A 224 10.46 -7.93 13.27
CA TRP A 224 9.75 -6.90 12.51
C TRP A 224 10.53 -5.58 12.39
N VAL A 225 11.15 -5.12 13.48
CA VAL A 225 11.98 -3.90 13.47
C VAL A 225 13.28 -4.11 12.69
N ALA A 226 13.89 -5.30 12.81
CA ALA A 226 15.16 -5.63 12.20
C ALA A 226 15.04 -6.11 10.73
N MET A 227 13.84 -6.18 10.18
CA MET A 227 13.60 -6.61 8.80
C MET A 227 14.51 -5.85 7.80
N PRO A 228 15.31 -6.57 6.98
CA PRO A 228 16.22 -5.93 6.04
C PRO A 228 15.47 -5.10 4.99
N VAL A 229 15.87 -3.84 4.83
CA VAL A 229 15.41 -2.97 3.73
C VAL A 229 16.48 -2.96 2.64
N GLY A 230 16.59 -4.06 1.89
CA GLY A 230 17.50 -4.19 0.75
C GLY A 230 19.00 -4.19 1.10
N PRO A 231 19.89 -4.22 0.08
CA PRO A 231 21.33 -4.26 0.29
C PRO A 231 21.82 -2.97 0.97
N VAL A 232 22.76 -3.09 1.91
CA VAL A 232 23.22 -2.02 2.80
C VAL A 232 23.96 -0.89 2.06
N SER A 233 24.44 -1.13 0.83
CA SER A 233 25.16 -0.12 0.04
C SER A 233 24.25 0.59 -0.96
N LEU A 234 24.23 1.92 -0.90
CA LEU A 234 23.57 2.80 -1.87
C LEU A 234 24.01 2.51 -3.31
N SER A 235 25.29 2.22 -3.54
CA SER A 235 25.80 1.88 -4.88
C SER A 235 25.24 0.56 -5.41
N ALA A 236 25.07 -0.43 -4.53
CA ALA A 236 24.44 -1.70 -4.87
C ALA A 236 22.95 -1.51 -5.18
N GLN A 237 22.25 -0.65 -4.41
CA GLN A 237 20.85 -0.31 -4.66
C GLN A 237 20.66 0.41 -6.00
N LEU A 238 21.47 1.43 -6.31
CA LEU A 238 21.39 2.12 -7.60
C LEU A 238 21.74 1.19 -8.77
N SER A 239 22.76 0.34 -8.60
CA SER A 239 23.14 -0.64 -9.63
C SER A 239 22.03 -1.64 -9.90
N TRP A 240 21.42 -2.18 -8.84
CA TRP A 240 20.26 -3.05 -8.95
C TRP A 240 19.09 -2.32 -9.62
N ALA A 241 18.74 -1.13 -9.15
CA ALA A 241 17.66 -0.32 -9.70
C ALA A 241 17.90 -0.03 -11.19
N ALA A 242 19.09 0.40 -11.59
CA ALA A 242 19.42 0.67 -12.99
C ALA A 242 19.30 -0.56 -13.89
N ARG A 243 19.58 -1.76 -13.37
CA ARG A 243 19.43 -3.03 -14.12
C ARG A 243 17.98 -3.48 -14.19
N THR A 244 17.21 -3.26 -13.13
CA THR A 244 15.86 -3.80 -12.99
C THR A 244 14.80 -2.85 -13.54
N ILE A 245 14.90 -1.53 -13.29
CA ILE A 245 13.93 -0.51 -13.72
C ILE A 245 13.57 -0.62 -15.21
N PRO A 246 14.53 -0.72 -16.15
CA PRO A 246 14.24 -0.85 -17.59
C PRO A 246 13.24 -1.96 -17.95
N TRP A 247 13.47 -3.15 -17.40
CA TRP A 247 12.65 -4.33 -17.67
C TRP A 247 11.41 -4.38 -16.79
N PHE A 248 11.51 -3.84 -15.57
CA PHE A 248 10.43 -3.86 -14.60
C PHE A 248 9.30 -2.94 -15.02
N PHE A 249 9.62 -1.76 -15.55
CA PHE A 249 8.65 -0.73 -15.91
C PHE A 249 8.27 -0.72 -17.39
N TRP A 250 8.87 -1.56 -18.24
CA TRP A 250 8.39 -1.72 -19.63
C TRP A 250 6.88 -2.05 -19.64
N PRO A 251 6.02 -1.34 -20.41
CA PRO A 251 6.31 -0.33 -21.44
C PRO A 251 6.09 1.15 -21.00
N SER A 252 6.13 1.47 -19.70
CA SER A 252 5.72 2.78 -19.15
C SER A 252 6.74 3.92 -19.30
N TRP A 253 7.91 3.65 -19.86
CA TRP A 253 9.01 4.60 -20.11
C TRP A 253 9.06 5.12 -21.55
#